data_AF-A0A8H4BLK4-F1
#
_entry.id   AF-A0A8H4BLK4-F1
#
_cell.length_a   1.000
_cell.length_b   1.000
_cell.length_c   1.000
_cell.angle_alpha   90.00
_cell.angle_beta   90.00
_cell.angle_gamma   90.00
#
_symmetry.space_group_name_H-M   'P 1'
#
loop_
_entity.id
_entity.type
_entity.pdbx_description
1 polymer ?
#
loop_
_entity_poly.entity_id
_entity_poly.type
_entity_poly.pdbx_seq_one_letter_code
_entity_poly.pdbx_strand_id
1 'polypeptide(L)'
;MAWNYFLTMLALMTGPVLSATLELSYPEPNSSYKIGDTMLIEWYTKDNGMAASSIVDNYATVVLAYGQRDNLTIDHIMTTKSPLNLGFYQWIIPTTVEPRTDYVIEVGTDASNIAFAGYITIKRRNLVGAAATTRAAASNTITHKALGLS
;
A
#
# COMPACT_ATOMS: atom_id res chain seq x y z
N MET A 1 9.47 -55.53 41.98
CA MET A 1 8.11 -55.27 41.45
C MET A 1 7.45 -54.32 42.45
N ALA A 2 6.90 -53.15 42.15
CA ALA A 2 6.55 -52.53 40.88
C ALA A 2 6.82 -51.01 40.97
N TRP A 3 7.03 -50.44 39.80
CA TRP A 3 7.40 -49.06 39.53
C TRP A 3 6.13 -48.35 39.05
N ASN A 4 5.77 -47.16 39.57
CA ASN A 4 4.67 -46.37 39.02
C ASN A 4 5.03 -44.88 39.03
N TYR A 5 5.51 -44.39 37.89
CA TYR A 5 5.47 -42.97 37.55
C TYR A 5 4.22 -42.73 36.70
N PHE A 6 3.32 -41.86 37.14
CA PHE A 6 2.33 -41.26 36.26
C PHE A 6 2.70 -39.79 36.08
N LEU A 7 3.43 -39.50 35.00
CA LEU A 7 3.55 -38.15 34.44
C LEU A 7 2.23 -37.82 33.75
N THR A 8 1.53 -36.79 34.22
CA THR A 8 0.48 -36.13 33.44
C THR A 8 1.13 -35.22 32.42
N MET A 9 1.16 -35.63 31.15
CA MET A 9 1.51 -34.73 30.05
C MET A 9 0.33 -33.78 29.78
N LEU A 10 0.58 -32.49 30.01
CA LEU A 10 -0.21 -31.40 29.47
C LEU A 10 0.04 -31.32 27.95
N ALA A 11 -0.88 -31.86 27.16
CA ALA A 11 -0.87 -31.66 25.72
C ALA A 11 -1.39 -30.24 25.42
N LEU A 12 -0.47 -29.30 25.18
CA LEU A 12 -0.80 -28.05 24.51
C LEU A 12 -1.21 -28.39 23.07
N MET A 13 -2.50 -28.35 22.80
CA MET A 13 -3.06 -28.39 21.44
C MET A 13 -2.68 -27.09 20.74
N THR A 14 -1.46 -26.99 20.20
CA THR A 14 -1.12 -25.96 19.22
C THR A 14 -1.69 -26.39 17.88
N GLY A 15 -2.96 -26.08 17.65
CA GLY A 15 -3.54 -26.21 16.30
C GLY A 15 -2.74 -25.34 15.32
N PRO A 16 -2.54 -25.77 14.07
CA PRO A 16 -1.94 -24.92 13.06
C PRO A 16 -2.83 -23.69 12.83
N VAL A 17 -2.28 -22.50 13.05
CA VAL A 17 -2.90 -21.27 12.56
C VAL A 17 -2.69 -21.27 11.05
N LEU A 18 -3.73 -21.59 10.29
CA LEU A 18 -3.71 -21.48 8.83
C LEU A 18 -3.59 -19.99 8.48
N SER A 19 -2.39 -19.55 8.10
CA SER A 19 -2.14 -18.18 7.67
C SER A 19 -2.33 -18.09 6.16
N ALA A 20 -3.46 -17.54 5.72
CA ALA A 20 -3.67 -17.24 4.31
C ALA A 20 -2.64 -16.19 3.87
N THR A 21 -1.85 -16.50 2.83
CA THR A 21 -0.86 -15.57 2.28
C THR A 21 -1.50 -14.74 1.18
N LEU A 22 -1.36 -13.43 1.27
CA LEU A 22 -1.83 -12.50 0.25
C LEU A 22 -0.84 -12.43 -0.92
N GLU A 23 -1.33 -12.37 -2.15
CA GLU A 23 -0.51 -12.15 -3.34
C GLU A 23 -1.15 -11.12 -4.27
N LEU A 24 -0.34 -10.27 -4.91
CA LEU A 24 -0.81 -9.36 -5.96
C LEU A 24 -0.68 -10.00 -7.33
N SER A 25 -1.69 -9.81 -8.16
CA SER A 25 -1.65 -10.08 -9.61
C SER A 25 -1.45 -8.82 -10.43
N TYR A 26 -1.95 -7.67 -9.96
CA TYR A 26 -1.77 -6.36 -10.61
C TYR A 26 -1.50 -5.24 -9.59
N PRO A 27 -0.74 -4.20 -9.97
CA PRO A 27 -0.14 -3.98 -11.28
C PRO A 27 1.01 -4.94 -11.60
N GLU A 28 1.31 -5.15 -12.88
CA GLU A 28 2.48 -5.95 -13.26
C GLU A 28 3.78 -5.21 -12.90
N PRO A 29 4.85 -5.91 -12.52
CA PRO A 29 6.16 -5.29 -12.32
C PRO A 29 6.59 -4.46 -13.53
N ASN A 30 7.12 -3.27 -13.27
CA ASN A 30 7.56 -2.27 -14.24
C ASN A 30 6.43 -1.61 -15.06
N SER A 31 5.17 -1.78 -14.67
CA SER A 31 4.05 -1.05 -15.27
C SER A 31 4.24 0.46 -15.17
N SER A 32 3.79 1.19 -16.20
CA SER A 32 3.88 2.65 -16.27
C SER A 32 2.49 3.26 -16.39
N TYR A 33 2.19 4.17 -15.47
CA TYR A 33 0.95 4.94 -15.44
C TYR A 33 1.23 6.44 -15.59
N LYS A 34 0.21 7.22 -15.90
CA LYS A 34 0.23 8.68 -15.81
C LYS A 34 -0.71 9.14 -14.72
N ILE A 35 -0.40 10.29 -14.13
CA ILE A 35 -1.32 10.99 -13.23
C ILE A 35 -2.71 11.12 -13.89
N GLY A 36 -3.75 10.80 -13.11
CA GLY A 36 -5.15 10.77 -13.52
C GLY A 36 -5.58 9.50 -14.23
N ASP A 37 -4.69 8.53 -14.47
CA ASP A 37 -5.08 7.22 -14.99
C ASP A 37 -5.77 6.42 -13.87
N THR A 38 -6.67 5.52 -14.26
CA THR A 38 -7.24 4.54 -13.32
C THR A 38 -6.32 3.33 -13.28
N MET A 39 -5.71 3.10 -12.12
CA MET A 39 -4.92 1.91 -11.82
C MET A 39 -5.82 0.83 -11.24
N LEU A 40 -5.75 -0.37 -11.82
CA LEU A 40 -6.34 -1.57 -11.28
C LEU A 40 -5.30 -2.29 -10.42
N ILE A 41 -5.69 -2.58 -9.18
CA ILE A 41 -4.89 -3.30 -8.20
C ILE A 41 -5.65 -4.58 -7.89
N GLU A 42 -5.07 -5.73 -8.20
CA GLU A 42 -5.71 -7.03 -8.00
C GLU A 42 -4.86 -7.90 -7.09
N TRP A 43 -5.54 -8.64 -6.23
CA TRP A 43 -4.94 -9.56 -5.29
C TRP A 43 -5.80 -10.80 -5.12
N TYR A 44 -5.19 -11.83 -4.57
CA TYR A 44 -5.88 -13.03 -4.13
C TYR A 44 -5.18 -13.60 -2.92
N THR A 45 -5.90 -14.46 -2.19
CA THR A 45 -5.39 -15.07 -0.96
C THR A 45 -5.17 -16.55 -1.22
N LYS A 46 -4.02 -17.07 -0.80
CA LYS A 46 -3.70 -18.49 -0.83
C LYS A 46 -3.80 -19.08 0.57
N ASP A 47 -4.60 -20.12 0.73
CA ASP A 47 -4.55 -21.01 1.88
C ASP A 47 -3.89 -22.32 1.43
N ASN A 48 -2.72 -22.67 2.00
CA ASN A 48 -1.94 -23.86 1.65
C ASN A 48 -1.74 -24.07 0.13
N GLY A 49 -1.57 -22.99 -0.63
CA GLY A 49 -1.39 -23.04 -2.09
C GLY A 49 -2.67 -23.20 -2.92
N MET A 50 -3.85 -23.20 -2.29
CA MET A 50 -5.16 -23.12 -2.95
C MET A 50 -5.78 -21.74 -2.71
N ALA A 51 -6.65 -21.27 -3.60
CA ALA A 51 -7.39 -20.03 -3.36
C ALA A 51 -8.18 -20.15 -2.05
N ALA A 52 -7.96 -19.23 -1.10
CA ALA A 52 -8.60 -19.30 0.20
C ALA A 52 -10.12 -19.14 0.03
N SER A 53 -10.87 -20.13 0.53
CA SER A 53 -12.32 -20.14 0.40
C SER A 53 -12.92 -19.15 1.41
N SER A 54 -13.37 -18.00 0.91
CA SER A 54 -14.13 -16.97 1.63
C SER A 54 -13.51 -16.44 2.91
N ILE A 55 -12.62 -15.45 2.76
CA ILE A 55 -12.28 -14.56 3.87
C ILE A 55 -13.37 -13.49 3.99
N VAL A 56 -14.44 -13.81 4.72
CA VAL A 56 -15.54 -12.88 5.00
C VAL A 56 -15.13 -11.98 6.18
N ASP A 57 -15.48 -10.70 6.15
CA ASP A 57 -15.23 -9.69 7.19
C ASP A 57 -13.77 -9.24 7.43
N ASN A 58 -12.84 -9.56 6.51
CA ASN A 58 -11.50 -8.97 6.51
C ASN A 58 -11.36 -7.86 5.46
N TYR A 59 -10.54 -6.87 5.80
CA TYR A 59 -10.25 -5.73 4.94
C TYR A 59 -8.78 -5.70 4.56
N ALA A 60 -8.51 -5.39 3.31
CA ALA A 60 -7.21 -4.99 2.82
C ALA A 60 -7.00 -3.48 3.02
N THR A 61 -5.81 -3.14 3.48
CA THR A 61 -5.21 -1.82 3.34
C THR A 61 -4.39 -1.81 2.06
N VAL A 62 -4.58 -0.78 1.24
CA VAL A 62 -3.85 -0.57 -0.02
C VAL A 62 -3.11 0.76 0.07
N VAL A 63 -1.81 0.74 -0.14
CA VAL A 63 -0.95 1.93 -0.10
C VAL A 63 -0.06 2.04 -1.33
N LEU A 64 0.26 3.29 -1.66
CA LEU A 64 1.36 3.64 -2.55
C LEU A 64 2.56 4.01 -1.67
N ALA A 65 3.69 3.36 -1.89
CA ALA A 65 4.96 3.69 -1.26
C ALA A 65 6.06 3.86 -2.31
N TYR A 66 7.21 4.43 -1.95
CA TYR A 66 8.37 4.53 -2.82
C TYR A 66 9.68 4.27 -2.07
N GLY A 67 10.73 3.98 -2.83
CA GLY A 67 12.09 3.83 -2.32
C GLY A 67 12.66 2.41 -2.45
N GLN A 68 13.72 2.14 -1.69
CA GLN A 68 14.33 0.81 -1.66
C GLN A 68 13.40 -0.17 -0.93
N ARG A 69 13.34 -1.43 -1.37
CA ARG A 69 12.47 -2.48 -0.79
C ARG A 69 12.58 -2.57 0.74
N ASP A 70 13.78 -2.42 1.28
CA ASP A 70 14.04 -2.54 2.72
C ASP A 70 13.83 -1.22 3.49
N ASN A 71 13.46 -0.13 2.79
CA ASN A 71 13.28 1.20 3.35
C ASN A 71 12.24 2.01 2.54
N LEU A 72 11.01 1.48 2.49
CA LEU A 72 9.91 2.12 1.78
C LEU A 72 9.33 3.28 2.60
N THR A 73 8.99 4.36 1.92
CA THR A 73 8.25 5.50 2.47
C THR A 73 6.84 5.51 1.91
N ILE A 74 5.83 5.50 2.79
CA ILE A 74 4.42 5.60 2.39
C ILE A 74 4.16 7.01 1.85
N ASP A 75 3.63 7.08 0.64
CA ASP A 75 3.24 8.32 -0.04
C ASP A 75 1.74 8.57 0.10
N HIS A 76 0.92 7.56 -0.20
CA HIS A 76 -0.54 7.63 -0.10
C HIS A 76 -1.12 6.36 0.51
N ILE A 77 -2.08 6.54 1.42
CA ILE A 77 -3.01 5.48 1.82
C ILE A 77 -4.21 5.58 0.89
N MET A 78 -4.39 4.60 0.00
CA MET A 78 -5.50 4.61 -0.95
C MET A 78 -6.82 4.19 -0.27
N THR A 79 -6.72 3.16 0.58
CA THR A 79 -7.84 2.68 1.40
C THR A 79 -7.32 1.83 2.55
N THR A 80 -8.07 1.79 3.65
CA THR A 80 -7.82 0.89 4.80
C THR A 80 -8.93 -0.15 4.97
N LYS A 81 -9.96 -0.11 4.11
CA LYS A 81 -11.20 -0.87 4.26
C LYS A 81 -11.69 -1.46 2.94
N SER A 82 -10.79 -1.90 2.07
CA SER A 82 -11.23 -2.63 0.87
C SER A 82 -11.61 -4.06 1.28
N PRO A 83 -12.85 -4.53 1.05
CA PRO A 83 -13.20 -5.91 1.38
C PRO A 83 -12.23 -6.89 0.68
N LEU A 84 -11.60 -7.76 1.46
CA LEU A 84 -10.53 -8.61 0.97
C LEU A 84 -11.01 -9.61 -0.08
N ASN A 85 -12.27 -10.06 0.05
CA ASN A 85 -12.94 -10.97 -0.87
C ASN A 85 -13.29 -10.36 -2.24
N LEU A 86 -13.21 -9.04 -2.41
CA LEU A 86 -13.37 -8.43 -3.75
C LEU A 86 -12.20 -8.82 -4.66
N GLY A 87 -11.01 -9.01 -4.10
CA GLY A 87 -9.80 -9.33 -4.87
C GLY A 87 -9.28 -8.18 -5.73
N PHE A 88 -9.89 -6.99 -5.64
CA PHE A 88 -9.41 -5.83 -6.39
C PHE A 88 -9.78 -4.49 -5.74
N TYR A 89 -9.03 -3.46 -6.14
CA TYR A 89 -9.30 -2.05 -5.87
C TYR A 89 -8.95 -1.23 -7.10
N GLN A 90 -9.77 -0.23 -7.41
CA GLN A 90 -9.51 0.72 -8.48
C GLN A 90 -9.16 2.08 -7.89
N TRP A 91 -8.05 2.63 -8.35
CA TRP A 91 -7.54 3.91 -7.87
C TRP A 91 -7.30 4.87 -9.02
N ILE A 92 -7.92 6.05 -8.97
CA ILE A 92 -7.56 7.14 -9.89
C ILE A 92 -6.36 7.86 -9.28
N ILE A 93 -5.23 7.86 -9.99
CA ILE A 93 -3.99 8.48 -9.53
C ILE A 93 -4.22 10.00 -9.39
N PRO A 94 -4.21 10.58 -8.19
CA PRO A 94 -4.51 11.99 -7.99
C PRO A 94 -3.36 12.86 -8.51
N THR A 95 -3.67 14.13 -8.78
CA THR A 95 -2.68 15.12 -9.26
C THR A 95 -1.63 15.50 -8.22
N THR A 96 -1.85 15.11 -6.97
CA THR A 96 -0.91 15.30 -5.84
C THR A 96 0.25 14.30 -5.85
N VAL A 97 0.12 13.18 -6.56
CA VAL A 97 1.20 12.19 -6.66
C VAL A 97 2.35 12.77 -7.49
N GLU A 98 3.53 12.78 -6.90
CA GLU A 98 4.73 13.20 -7.62
C GLU A 98 5.12 12.14 -8.66
N PRO A 99 5.58 12.52 -9.85
CA PRO A 99 6.07 11.54 -10.83
C PRO A 99 7.37 10.88 -10.37
N ARG A 100 7.42 9.55 -10.33
CA ARG A 100 8.59 8.75 -9.91
C ARG A 100 8.62 7.40 -10.62
N THR A 101 9.79 6.74 -10.57
CA THR A 101 10.05 5.44 -11.21
C THR A 101 10.16 4.27 -10.23
N ASP A 102 10.15 4.57 -8.94
CA ASP A 102 10.41 3.64 -7.83
C ASP A 102 9.20 3.49 -6.90
N TYR A 103 8.00 3.74 -7.42
CA TYR A 103 6.77 3.47 -6.68
C TYR A 103 6.52 1.98 -6.55
N VAL A 104 5.82 1.58 -5.50
CA VAL A 104 5.38 0.22 -5.25
C VAL A 104 3.96 0.24 -4.71
N ILE A 105 3.20 -0.80 -5.01
CA ILE A 105 1.89 -1.04 -4.41
C ILE A 105 2.04 -2.12 -3.36
N GLU A 106 1.61 -1.80 -2.14
CA GLU A 106 1.48 -2.76 -1.06
C GLU A 106 0.00 -2.96 -0.75
N VAL A 107 -0.39 -4.23 -0.65
CA VAL A 107 -1.70 -4.63 -0.15
C VAL A 107 -1.45 -5.52 1.05
N GLY A 108 -2.14 -5.28 2.16
CA GLY A 108 -1.99 -6.11 3.34
C GLY A 108 -3.19 -6.09 4.26
N THR A 109 -3.33 -7.15 5.06
CA THR A 109 -4.30 -7.21 6.17
C THR A 109 -3.68 -6.69 7.47
N ASP A 110 -2.37 -6.88 7.61
CA ASP A 110 -1.57 -6.52 8.78
C ASP A 110 -0.07 -6.57 8.41
N ALA A 111 0.80 -6.21 9.35
CA ALA A 111 2.25 -6.14 9.13
C ALA A 111 2.92 -7.49 8.83
N SER A 112 2.27 -8.61 9.15
CA SER A 112 2.77 -9.96 8.88
C SER A 112 2.27 -10.54 7.56
N ASN A 113 1.30 -9.90 6.90
CA ASN A 113 0.70 -10.33 5.65
C ASN A 113 0.57 -9.17 4.66
N ILE A 114 1.69 -8.82 4.03
CA ILE A 114 1.80 -7.79 3.01
C ILE A 114 2.28 -8.41 1.71
N ALA A 115 1.60 -8.07 0.63
CA ALA A 115 1.90 -8.50 -0.72
C ALA A 115 2.43 -7.32 -1.55
N PHE A 116 3.32 -7.64 -2.50
CA PHE A 116 4.10 -6.67 -3.26
C PHE A 116 4.07 -6.99 -4.76
N ALA A 117 3.63 -6.03 -5.59
CA ALA A 117 3.49 -6.19 -7.04
C ALA A 117 4.79 -5.96 -7.85
N GLY A 118 5.86 -5.50 -7.23
CA GLY A 118 7.01 -4.96 -7.97
C GLY A 118 7.00 -3.43 -8.05
N TYR A 119 8.08 -2.90 -8.61
CA TYR A 119 8.21 -1.47 -8.86
C TYR A 119 7.33 -1.04 -10.04
N ILE A 120 6.73 0.14 -9.95
CA ILE A 120 5.96 0.79 -11.00
C ILE A 120 6.44 2.22 -11.20
N THR A 121 6.14 2.76 -12.37
CA THR A 121 6.44 4.15 -12.72
C THR A 121 5.16 4.97 -12.86
N ILE A 122 5.09 6.12 -12.19
CA ILE A 122 4.02 7.11 -12.38
C ILE A 122 4.64 8.35 -13.02
N LYS A 123 4.12 8.74 -14.18
CA LYS A 123 4.60 9.87 -14.99
C LYS A 123 3.62 11.04 -14.91
N ARG A 124 4.11 12.26 -15.23
CA ARG A 124 3.20 13.38 -15.51
C ARG A 124 2.31 13.03 -16.69
N ARG A 125 1.06 13.44 -16.61
CA ARG A 125 0.22 13.54 -17.80
C ARG A 125 0.71 14.73 -18.62
N ASN A 126 1.14 14.47 -19.85
CA ASN A 126 1.41 15.53 -20.81
C ASN A 126 0.06 16.11 -21.25
N LEU A 127 -0.43 17.10 -20.51
CA LEU A 127 -1.58 17.88 -20.92
C LEU A 127 -1.10 18.84 -22.01
N VAL A 128 -1.38 18.52 -23.28
CA VAL A 128 -1.23 19.47 -24.38
C VAL A 128 -2.22 20.61 -24.11
N GLY A 129 -1.76 21.71 -23.50
CA GLY A 129 -2.56 22.93 -23.30
C GLY A 129 -2.77 23.43 -21.87
N ALA A 130 -2.19 22.84 -20.82
CA ALA A 130 -2.22 23.45 -19.49
C ALA A 130 -1.00 24.38 -19.32
N ALA A 131 -1.18 25.67 -19.63
CA ALA A 131 -0.19 26.68 -19.30
C ALA A 131 0.18 26.59 -17.82
N ALA A 132 1.46 26.42 -17.52
CA ALA A 132 1.98 26.52 -16.18
C ALA A 132 1.67 27.92 -15.64
N THR A 133 0.64 28.06 -14.81
CA THR A 133 0.57 29.21 -13.91
C THR A 133 1.65 28.98 -12.86
N THR A 134 2.86 29.47 -13.14
CA THR A 134 3.89 29.64 -12.11
C THR A 134 3.33 30.57 -11.05
N ARG A 135 2.83 30.01 -9.95
CA ARG A 135 2.52 30.77 -8.75
C ARG A 135 3.87 31.17 -8.15
N ALA A 136 4.36 32.34 -8.52
CA ALA A 136 5.51 32.95 -7.86
C ALA A 136 5.19 33.00 -6.35
N ALA A 137 5.99 32.31 -5.56
CA ALA A 137 5.91 32.41 -4.11
C ALA A 137 6.22 33.86 -3.72
N ALA A 138 5.21 34.61 -3.29
CA ALA A 138 5.45 35.84 -2.58
C ALA A 138 6.17 35.48 -1.28
N SER A 139 7.47 35.77 -1.21
CA SER A 139 8.19 35.82 0.05
C SER A 139 7.55 36.91 0.90
N ASN A 140 6.74 36.52 1.88
CA ASN A 140 6.38 37.41 2.98
C ASN A 140 7.60 37.51 3.92
N THR A 141 8.59 38.29 3.50
CA THR A 141 9.61 38.81 4.40
C THR A 141 8.96 39.95 5.17
N ILE A 142 8.51 39.68 6.40
CA ILE A 142 8.09 40.75 7.32
C ILE A 142 9.35 41.49 7.76
N THR A 143 9.65 42.59 7.07
CA THR A 143 10.68 43.55 7.50
C THR A 143 10.11 44.41 8.62
N HIS A 144 10.43 44.10 9.87
CA HIS A 144 10.19 44.99 11.01
C HIS A 144 11.12 46.20 10.96
N LYS A 145 10.85 47.22 10.13
CA LYS A 145 11.40 48.58 10.34
C LYS A 145 10.80 49.64 9.40
N ALA A 146 9.77 50.34 9.88
CA ALA A 146 9.58 51.78 9.69
C ALA A 146 8.48 52.24 10.63
N LEU A 147 8.86 52.72 11.82
CA LEU A 147 7.99 53.50 12.68
C LEU A 147 7.70 54.83 11.96
N GLY A 148 6.45 55.27 12.07
CA GLY A 148 5.84 56.26 11.19
C GLY A 148 6.36 57.68 11.33
N LEU A 149 6.07 58.45 10.28
CA LEU A 149 6.01 59.90 10.29
C LEU A 149 4.75 60.32 9.50
N SER A 150 3.72 60.70 10.24
CA SER A 150 2.75 61.74 9.87
C SER A 150 2.55 62.62 11.08
#